data_AF-A0AAE4J9L9-F1
#
_entry.id   AF-A0AAE4J9L9-F1
#
_cell.length_a   1.000
_cell.length_b   1.000
_cell.length_c   1.000
_cell.angle_alpha   90.00
_cell.angle_beta   90.00
_cell.angle_gamma   90.00
#
_symmetry.space_group_name_H-M   'P 1'
#
loop_
_entity.id
_entity.type
_entity.pdbx_description
1 polymer ?
#
loop_
_entity_poly.entity_id
_entity_poly.type
_entity_poly.pdbx_seq_one_letter_code
_entity_poly.pdbx_strand_id
1 'polypeptide(L)'
;MRVRMLGMSIVAAAALAGVAAAPAQAAQPAHAVSHHHPYHFGKGRTDLTLDPAAAQALTSLGVKVSPVLARVSHPGGKTVFGFTIVGNPEDGTIEHLGGLLLRAGGSCLYLTSYTIDLGRGVVSGRIDFRTRADLFTIGAATPAGVTLALTAPAAALLNKTFGVSAFTAGLVIGYGNPMIRK
;
A
#
# COMPACT_ATOMS: atom_id res chain seq x y z
N MET A 1 -12.99 -52.18 38.53
CA MET A 1 -13.09 -51.81 39.95
C MET A 1 -11.73 -52.08 40.59
N ARG A 2 -11.07 -51.04 41.15
CA ARG A 2 -9.89 -51.12 42.05
C ARG A 2 -8.60 -51.67 41.41
N VAL A 3 -7.38 -51.25 41.71
CA VAL A 3 -6.72 -50.25 42.57
C VAL A 3 -5.26 -50.28 42.08
N ARG A 4 -4.55 -49.15 42.00
CA ARG A 4 -3.07 -49.12 41.99
C ARG A 4 -2.64 -47.90 42.83
N MET A 5 -2.40 -48.09 44.14
CA MET A 5 -1.06 -48.12 44.80
C MET A 5 -0.16 -47.01 44.26
N LEU A 6 -0.04 -45.83 44.89
CA LEU A 6 0.52 -45.46 46.21
C LEU A 6 2.05 -45.69 46.34
N GLY A 7 2.77 -44.60 46.64
CA GLY A 7 4.19 -44.56 47.06
C GLY A 7 5.08 -43.78 46.08
N MET A 8 5.37 -42.48 46.21
CA MET A 8 6.23 -41.80 47.22
C MET A 8 7.56 -42.57 47.42
N SER A 9 8.78 -42.04 47.29
CA SER A 9 9.30 -40.68 47.17
C SER A 9 10.84 -40.74 46.98
N ILE A 10 11.47 -39.59 46.66
CA ILE A 10 12.84 -39.14 47.04
C ILE A 10 14.03 -39.76 46.28
N VAL A 11 15.14 -39.10 45.93
CA VAL A 11 15.63 -37.72 45.71
C VAL A 11 17.00 -37.89 45.01
N ALA A 12 17.29 -37.02 44.04
CA ALA A 12 18.58 -36.44 43.57
C ALA A 12 19.93 -37.20 43.64
N ALA A 13 20.63 -37.22 42.49
CA ALA A 13 22.06 -36.88 42.33
C ALA A 13 22.34 -36.75 40.80
N ALA A 14 22.58 -35.55 40.24
CA ALA A 14 23.87 -34.85 40.12
C ALA A 14 24.73 -35.25 38.88
N ALA A 15 24.81 -34.28 37.95
CA ALA A 15 26.01 -33.81 37.22
C ALA A 15 26.62 -34.55 35.98
N LEU A 16 26.55 -33.81 34.84
CA LEU A 16 27.61 -33.48 33.85
C LEU A 16 28.06 -34.47 32.75
N ALA A 17 27.77 -34.10 31.48
CA ALA A 17 28.63 -34.06 30.26
C ALA A 17 27.78 -34.32 28.99
N GLY A 18 27.43 -33.29 28.17
CA GLY A 18 28.10 -32.95 26.90
C GLY A 18 27.58 -33.82 25.75
N VAL A 19 26.81 -33.37 24.75
CA VAL A 19 27.14 -32.37 23.72
C VAL A 19 25.91 -31.50 23.38
N ALA A 20 26.09 -30.19 23.27
CA ALA A 20 25.06 -29.27 22.84
C ALA A 20 25.00 -29.21 21.31
N ALA A 21 23.87 -29.63 20.72
CA ALA A 21 23.52 -29.25 19.35
C ALA A 21 22.99 -27.81 19.40
N ALA A 22 23.75 -26.87 18.83
CA ALA A 22 23.34 -25.48 18.71
C ALA A 22 22.11 -25.39 17.77
N PRO A 23 21.00 -24.74 18.16
CA PRO A 23 19.99 -24.35 17.20
C PRO A 23 20.59 -23.27 16.29
N ALA A 24 20.56 -23.52 14.98
CA ALA A 24 20.87 -22.53 13.97
C ALA A 24 19.90 -21.34 14.13
N GLN A 25 20.41 -20.23 14.65
CA GLN A 25 19.68 -18.98 14.74
C GLN A 25 19.33 -18.54 13.31
N ALA A 26 18.06 -18.68 12.93
CA ALA A 26 17.54 -18.13 11.69
C ALA A 26 17.85 -16.63 11.66
N ALA A 27 18.67 -16.21 10.71
CA ALA A 27 18.96 -14.80 10.48
C ALA A 27 17.64 -14.06 10.26
N GLN A 28 17.27 -13.20 11.20
CA GLN A 28 16.16 -12.28 11.04
C GLN A 28 16.47 -11.41 9.80
N PRO A 29 15.53 -11.25 8.85
CA PRO A 29 15.75 -10.37 7.71
C PRO A 29 15.99 -8.96 8.25
N ALA A 30 17.18 -8.42 7.97
CA ALA A 30 17.53 -7.06 8.31
C ALA A 30 16.44 -6.13 7.78
N HIS A 31 15.81 -5.41 8.71
CA HIS A 31 14.90 -4.32 8.39
C HIS A 31 15.58 -3.42 7.37
N ALA A 32 14.96 -3.31 6.19
CA ALA A 32 15.41 -2.44 5.12
C ALA A 32 15.73 -1.05 5.70
N VAL A 33 16.99 -0.66 5.60
CA VAL A 33 17.47 0.67 5.96
C VAL A 33 16.56 1.67 5.25
N SER A 34 15.77 2.38 6.04
CA SER A 34 14.98 3.48 5.53
C SER A 34 15.97 4.57 5.13
N HIS A 35 16.16 4.76 3.83
CA HIS A 35 16.73 6.00 3.32
C HIS A 35 15.80 7.14 3.73
N HIS A 36 16.04 7.69 4.92
CA HIS A 36 15.54 8.98 5.36
C HIS A 36 15.99 10.00 4.33
N HIS A 37 15.11 10.39 3.42
CA HIS A 37 15.30 11.65 2.72
C HIS A 37 15.13 12.76 3.76
N PRO A 38 16.17 13.57 4.05
CA PRO A 38 16.12 14.61 5.06
C PRO A 38 15.35 15.80 4.49
N TYR A 39 14.04 15.63 4.34
CA TYR A 39 13.11 16.71 4.06
C TYR A 39 12.10 16.72 5.20
N HIS A 40 12.31 17.59 6.17
CA HIS A 40 11.39 17.87 7.29
C HIS A 40 10.02 18.42 6.84
N PHE A 41 9.77 18.48 5.53
CA PHE A 41 8.51 18.90 4.93
C PHE A 41 7.41 17.83 5.04
N GLY A 42 7.78 16.54 5.10
CA GLY A 42 6.81 15.44 5.13
C GLY A 42 5.99 15.39 6.43
N LYS A 43 4.67 15.55 6.33
CA LYS A 43 3.71 15.46 7.45
C LYS A 43 3.20 14.04 7.70
N GLY A 44 3.74 13.06 6.99
CA GLY A 44 3.29 11.67 7.08
C GLY A 44 3.50 10.92 5.77
N ARG A 45 2.82 9.78 5.66
CA ARG A 45 2.83 8.93 4.46
C ARG A 45 1.44 8.36 4.23
N THR A 46 1.01 8.25 2.98
CA THR A 46 -0.18 7.49 2.60
C THR A 46 0.24 6.27 1.80
N ASP A 47 -0.17 5.10 2.28
CA ASP A 47 0.06 3.84 1.57
C ASP A 47 -1.13 3.52 0.68
N LEU A 48 -0.87 3.33 -0.62
CA LEU A 48 -1.83 2.83 -1.59
C LEU A 48 -1.52 1.37 -1.89
N THR A 49 -2.43 0.49 -1.50
CA THR A 49 -2.37 -0.93 -1.86
C THR A 49 -3.27 -1.16 -3.06
N LEU A 50 -2.75 -1.71 -4.15
CA LEU A 50 -3.60 -2.08 -5.28
C LEU A 50 -4.52 -3.25 -4.91
N ASP A 51 -5.76 -3.17 -5.38
CA ASP A 51 -6.66 -4.31 -5.30
C ASP A 51 -6.12 -5.44 -6.19
N PRO A 52 -6.04 -6.71 -5.70
CA PRO A 52 -5.48 -7.80 -6.49
C PRO A 52 -6.21 -8.04 -7.82
N ALA A 53 -7.54 -7.91 -7.85
CA ALA A 53 -8.31 -8.08 -9.08
C ALA A 53 -8.06 -6.91 -10.04
N ALA A 54 -7.98 -5.67 -9.52
CA ALA A 54 -7.60 -4.52 -10.34
C ALA A 54 -6.18 -4.63 -10.91
N ALA A 55 -5.21 -5.08 -10.10
CA ALA A 55 -3.83 -5.28 -10.52
C ALA A 55 -3.72 -6.36 -11.61
N GLN A 56 -4.48 -7.45 -11.49
CA GLN A 56 -4.57 -8.48 -12.53
C GLN A 56 -5.20 -7.93 -13.80
N ALA A 57 -6.32 -7.21 -13.70
CA ALA A 57 -6.98 -6.60 -14.86
C ALA A 57 -6.04 -5.62 -15.60
N LEU A 58 -5.34 -4.74 -14.87
CA LEU A 58 -4.33 -3.85 -15.43
C LEU A 58 -3.24 -4.64 -16.17
N THR A 59 -2.77 -5.73 -15.57
CA THR A 59 -1.75 -6.60 -16.18
C THR A 59 -2.26 -7.27 -17.45
N SER A 60 -3.49 -7.80 -17.45
CA SER A 60 -4.13 -8.41 -18.61
C SER A 60 -4.36 -7.42 -19.76
N LEU A 61 -4.58 -6.14 -19.44
CA LEU A 61 -4.68 -5.05 -20.41
C LEU A 61 -3.30 -4.53 -20.87
N GLY A 62 -2.20 -5.10 -20.36
CA GLY A 62 -0.83 -4.64 -20.64
C GLY A 62 -0.49 -3.28 -20.01
N VAL A 63 -1.30 -2.80 -19.06
CA VAL A 63 -1.09 -1.55 -18.34
C VAL A 63 -0.10 -1.77 -17.20
N LYS A 64 1.10 -1.22 -17.37
CA LYS A 64 2.14 -1.19 -16.34
C LYS A 64 2.00 0.06 -15.49
N VAL A 65 1.99 -0.11 -14.18
CA VAL A 65 1.97 0.98 -13.21
C VAL A 65 3.37 1.15 -12.62
N SER A 66 3.92 2.36 -12.68
CA SER A 66 5.23 2.71 -12.14
C SER A 66 5.12 3.90 -11.19
N PRO A 67 5.88 3.91 -10.08
CA PRO A 67 5.90 5.05 -9.17
C PRO A 67 6.57 6.27 -9.80
N VAL A 68 6.13 7.47 -9.42
CA VAL A 68 6.81 8.74 -9.69
C VAL A 68 7.03 9.43 -8.35
N LEU A 69 8.29 9.55 -7.90
CA LEU A 69 8.63 10.12 -6.58
C LEU A 69 7.85 9.48 -5.40
N ALA A 70 7.50 8.20 -5.53
CA ALA A 70 6.81 7.42 -4.51
C ALA A 70 7.68 6.22 -4.08
N ARG A 71 7.55 5.80 -2.83
CA ARG A 71 8.21 4.59 -2.33
C ARG A 71 7.42 3.37 -2.78
N VAL A 72 8.10 2.32 -3.23
CA VAL A 72 7.45 1.02 -3.50
C VAL A 72 7.90 0.02 -2.46
N SER A 73 6.98 -0.76 -1.94
CA SER A 73 7.25 -1.87 -1.02
C SER A 73 6.34 -3.06 -1.34
N HIS A 74 6.76 -4.25 -0.92
CA HIS A 74 6.05 -5.50 -1.18
C HIS A 74 5.69 -6.29 0.09
N PRO A 75 5.03 -5.68 1.10
CA PRO A 75 4.67 -6.38 2.32
C PRO A 75 3.70 -7.54 2.01
N GLY A 76 4.04 -8.75 2.46
CA GLY A 76 3.21 -9.93 2.22
C GLY A 76 2.94 -10.24 0.74
N GLY A 77 3.84 -9.83 -0.16
CA GLY A 77 3.70 -10.03 -1.61
C GLY A 77 2.77 -9.05 -2.33
N LYS A 78 2.24 -8.02 -1.63
CA LYS A 78 1.35 -7.01 -2.23
C LYS A 78 2.14 -5.76 -2.62
N THR A 79 1.91 -5.23 -3.82
CA THR A 79 2.51 -3.95 -4.22
C THR A 79 1.84 -2.80 -3.48
N VAL A 80 2.65 -2.06 -2.71
CA VAL A 80 2.22 -0.88 -1.96
C VAL A 80 3.04 0.33 -2.40
N PHE A 81 2.33 1.38 -2.80
CA PHE A 81 2.91 2.68 -3.13
C PHE A 81 2.76 3.64 -1.94
N GLY A 82 3.88 4.03 -1.34
CA GLY A 82 3.92 5.01 -0.26
C GLY A 82 4.17 6.41 -0.82
N PHE A 83 3.19 7.29 -0.66
CA PHE A 83 3.26 8.71 -1.04
C PHE A 83 3.54 9.57 0.18
N THR A 84 4.47 10.50 0.07
CA THR A 84 4.76 11.45 1.16
C THR A 84 3.62 12.46 1.27
N ILE A 85 3.07 12.62 2.48
CA ILE A 85 2.08 13.66 2.76
C ILE A 85 2.81 14.99 2.91
N VAL A 86 2.34 15.99 2.16
CA VAL A 86 2.78 17.39 2.20
C VAL A 86 1.58 18.29 2.55
N GLY A 87 1.81 19.59 2.70
CA GLY A 87 0.74 20.55 3.04
C GLY A 87 0.33 20.49 4.51
N ASN A 88 -0.91 20.88 4.81
CA ASN A 88 -1.47 20.91 6.15
C ASN A 88 -2.73 20.02 6.28
N PRO A 89 -2.60 18.77 6.75
CA PRO A 89 -3.74 17.86 6.92
C PRO A 89 -4.91 18.38 7.78
N GLU A 90 -4.66 19.39 8.62
CA GLU A 90 -5.67 19.99 9.49
C GLU A 90 -6.71 20.83 8.73
N ASP A 91 -6.45 21.19 7.46
CA ASP A 91 -7.38 21.94 6.62
C ASP A 91 -8.45 21.07 5.95
N GLY A 92 -8.46 19.76 6.23
CA GLY A 92 -9.39 18.80 5.63
C GLY A 92 -8.91 18.22 4.28
N THR A 93 -7.70 18.58 3.84
CA THR A 93 -7.08 18.01 2.64
C THR A 93 -5.77 17.30 2.97
N ILE A 94 -5.47 16.22 2.24
CA ILE A 94 -4.19 15.50 2.36
C ILE A 94 -3.50 15.58 1.02
N GLU A 95 -2.50 16.44 0.93
CA GLU A 95 -1.71 16.64 -0.28
C GLU A 95 -0.54 15.66 -0.33
N HIS A 96 -0.17 15.23 -1.53
CA HIS A 96 0.86 14.24 -1.73
C HIS A 96 1.91 14.72 -2.73
N LEU A 97 3.16 14.36 -2.42
CA LEU A 97 4.24 14.42 -3.39
C LEU A 97 4.27 13.14 -4.23
N GLY A 98 4.51 13.30 -5.53
CA GLY A 98 4.70 12.18 -6.46
C GLY A 98 3.42 11.77 -7.19
N GLY A 99 3.38 10.52 -7.65
CA GLY A 99 2.32 10.02 -8.50
C GLY A 99 2.55 8.62 -9.06
N LEU A 100 1.74 8.27 -10.05
CA LEU A 100 1.82 7.04 -10.82
C LEU A 100 1.96 7.35 -12.30
N LEU A 101 2.78 6.58 -12.97
CA LEU A 101 2.89 6.52 -14.42
C LEU A 101 2.23 5.22 -14.90
N LEU A 102 1.20 5.34 -15.73
CA LEU A 102 0.54 4.21 -16.37
C LEU A 102 1.02 4.11 -17.83
N ARG A 103 1.45 2.93 -18.25
CA ARG A 103 1.95 2.66 -19.61
C ARG A 103 1.32 1.44 -20.23
N ALA A 104 0.82 1.55 -21.45
CA ALA A 104 0.33 0.41 -22.24
C ALA A 104 0.51 0.68 -23.73
N GLY A 105 0.95 -0.31 -24.51
CA GLY A 105 0.97 -0.27 -25.99
C GLY A 105 1.72 0.90 -26.65
N GLY A 106 2.52 1.67 -25.91
CA GLY A 106 3.19 2.90 -26.37
C GLY A 106 2.67 4.19 -25.71
N SER A 107 1.45 4.19 -25.20
CA SER A 107 0.87 5.32 -24.46
C SER A 107 1.45 5.42 -23.05
N CYS A 108 1.64 6.64 -22.58
CA CYS A 108 2.06 6.97 -21.21
C CYS A 108 1.07 8.00 -20.63
N LEU A 109 0.68 7.82 -19.37
CA LEU A 109 -0.18 8.76 -18.64
C LEU A 109 0.40 9.01 -17.25
N TYR A 110 0.70 10.26 -16.94
CA TYR A 110 1.15 10.65 -15.60
C TYR A 110 -0.03 11.12 -14.76
N LEU A 111 -0.26 10.48 -13.62
CA LEU A 111 -1.21 10.89 -12.60
C LEU A 111 -0.43 11.29 -11.36
N THR A 112 -0.32 12.59 -11.08
CA THR A 112 0.61 13.13 -10.06
C THR A 112 -0.04 14.13 -9.14
N SER A 113 0.67 14.53 -8.09
CA SER A 113 0.25 15.57 -7.13
C SER A 113 -1.14 15.27 -6.55
N TYR A 114 -1.31 14.08 -5.96
CA TYR A 114 -2.62 13.70 -5.45
C TYR A 114 -3.06 14.58 -4.27
N THR A 115 -4.34 14.93 -4.23
CA THR A 115 -4.96 15.62 -3.11
C THR A 115 -6.21 14.85 -2.72
N ILE A 116 -6.23 14.35 -1.50
CA ILE A 116 -7.41 13.73 -0.89
C ILE A 116 -8.20 14.86 -0.25
N ASP A 117 -9.43 15.07 -0.68
CA ASP A 117 -10.36 16.03 -0.08
C ASP A 117 -11.35 15.24 0.80
N LEU A 118 -11.23 15.40 2.12
CA LEU A 118 -12.04 14.64 3.08
C LEU A 118 -13.48 15.14 3.15
N GLY A 119 -13.72 16.42 2.87
CA GLY A 119 -15.05 17.02 2.86
C GLY A 119 -15.87 16.61 1.64
N ARG A 120 -15.22 16.49 0.48
CA ARG A 120 -15.85 16.04 -0.77
C ARG A 120 -15.81 14.51 -0.96
N GLY A 121 -14.96 13.79 -0.22
CA GLY A 121 -14.81 12.35 -0.36
C GLY A 121 -14.18 11.93 -1.69
N VAL A 122 -13.24 12.73 -2.22
CA VAL A 122 -12.61 12.48 -3.52
C VAL A 122 -11.09 12.58 -3.46
N VAL A 123 -10.42 11.88 -4.35
CA VAL A 123 -9.00 12.03 -4.62
C VAL A 123 -8.83 12.66 -5.99
N SER A 124 -8.28 13.87 -6.02
CA SER A 124 -7.93 14.56 -7.26
C SER A 124 -6.44 14.43 -7.56
N GLY A 125 -6.06 14.56 -8.83
CA GLY A 125 -4.67 14.56 -9.25
C GLY A 125 -4.46 15.30 -10.56
N ARG A 126 -3.22 15.65 -10.85
CA ARG A 126 -2.78 16.24 -12.11
C ARG A 126 -2.54 15.17 -13.16
N ILE A 127 -3.19 15.33 -14.30
CA ILE A 127 -3.01 14.54 -15.50
C ILE A 127 -1.91 15.20 -16.35
N ASP A 128 -0.86 14.44 -16.66
CA ASP A 128 0.31 14.89 -17.43
C ASP A 128 0.89 16.22 -16.94
N PHE A 129 0.90 16.39 -15.61
CA PHE A 129 1.38 17.58 -14.89
C PHE A 129 0.62 18.89 -15.15
N ARG A 130 -0.44 18.86 -15.97
CA ARG A 130 -1.17 20.05 -16.44
C ARG A 130 -2.48 20.26 -15.69
N THR A 131 -3.49 19.44 -15.99
CA THR A 131 -4.87 19.66 -15.55
C THR A 131 -5.16 18.81 -14.32
N ARG A 132 -5.77 19.40 -13.29
CA ARG A 132 -6.27 18.65 -12.14
C ARG A 132 -7.68 18.16 -12.40
N ALA A 133 -7.95 16.90 -12.08
CA ALA A 133 -9.28 16.30 -12.16
C ALA A 133 -9.52 15.36 -10.98
N ASP A 134 -10.78 15.08 -10.69
CA ASP A 134 -11.18 14.07 -9.70
C ASP A 134 -10.97 12.68 -10.30
N LEU A 135 -10.05 11.92 -9.71
CA LEU A 135 -9.61 10.63 -10.23
C LEU A 135 -10.34 9.48 -9.54
N PHE A 136 -10.54 9.60 -8.23
CA PHE A 136 -11.15 8.55 -7.43
C PHE A 136 -12.18 9.11 -6.44
N THR A 137 -13.21 8.33 -6.14
CA THR A 137 -14.07 8.53 -4.98
C THR A 137 -13.56 7.69 -3.81
N ILE A 138 -13.70 8.24 -2.61
CA ILE A 138 -13.39 7.56 -1.35
C ILE A 138 -14.65 6.84 -0.89
N GLY A 139 -14.54 5.54 -0.66
CA GLY A 139 -15.65 4.71 -0.20
C GLY A 139 -15.46 4.22 1.23
N ALA A 140 -15.95 3.00 1.49
CA ALA A 140 -15.96 2.42 2.82
C ALA A 140 -14.55 2.17 3.37
N ALA A 141 -14.42 2.32 4.69
CA ALA A 141 -13.24 1.87 5.41
C ALA A 141 -13.24 0.33 5.52
N THR A 142 -12.10 -0.28 5.22
CA THR A 142 -11.87 -1.72 5.30
C THR A 142 -10.61 -1.98 6.14
N PRO A 143 -10.34 -3.24 6.54
CA PRO A 143 -9.07 -3.58 7.19
C PRO A 143 -7.82 -3.28 6.34
N ALA A 144 -7.97 -3.12 5.01
CA ALA A 144 -6.88 -2.77 4.11
C ALA A 144 -6.70 -1.25 3.90
N GLY A 145 -7.61 -0.42 4.44
CA GLY A 145 -7.69 1.02 4.18
C GLY A 145 -9.04 1.43 3.61
N VAL A 146 -9.16 2.68 3.17
CA VAL A 146 -10.38 3.18 2.52
C VAL A 146 -10.38 2.82 1.04
N THR A 147 -11.51 2.35 0.52
CA THR A 147 -11.62 1.99 -0.90
C THR A 147 -11.50 3.22 -1.79
N LEU A 148 -10.72 3.11 -2.88
CA LEU A 148 -10.61 4.13 -3.91
C LEU A 148 -11.19 3.59 -5.22
N ALA A 149 -12.29 4.19 -5.66
CA ALA A 149 -13.02 3.78 -6.85
C ALA A 149 -12.88 4.83 -7.97
N LEU A 150 -12.73 4.40 -9.22
CA LEU A 150 -12.61 5.32 -10.36
C LEU A 150 -13.84 6.20 -10.52
N THR A 151 -13.63 7.49 -10.76
CA THR A 151 -14.70 8.38 -11.21
C THR A 151 -15.04 8.09 -12.68
N ALA A 152 -16.25 8.44 -13.12
CA ALA A 152 -16.63 8.30 -14.53
C ALA A 152 -15.71 9.08 -15.48
N PRO A 153 -15.32 10.34 -15.20
CA PRO A 153 -14.35 11.06 -16.04
C PRO A 153 -12.97 10.38 -16.09
N ALA A 154 -12.48 9.85 -14.97
CA ALA A 154 -11.19 9.17 -14.93
C ALA A 154 -11.20 7.85 -15.70
N ALA A 155 -12.27 7.06 -15.56
CA ALA A 155 -12.45 5.83 -16.32
C ALA A 155 -12.48 6.11 -17.84
N ALA A 156 -13.24 7.12 -18.26
CA ALA A 156 -13.30 7.54 -19.66
C ALA A 156 -11.93 8.01 -20.19
N LEU A 157 -11.17 8.75 -19.39
CA LEU A 157 -9.82 9.17 -19.74
C LEU A 157 -8.87 7.98 -19.92
N LEU A 158 -8.88 7.01 -19.00
CA LEU A 158 -8.02 5.82 -19.09
C LEU A 158 -8.36 4.98 -20.33
N ASN A 159 -9.65 4.74 -20.56
CA ASN A 159 -10.15 4.05 -21.75
C ASN A 159 -9.68 4.74 -23.04
N LYS A 160 -9.83 6.06 -23.13
CA LYS A 160 -9.39 6.85 -24.28
C LYS A 160 -7.87 6.78 -24.48
N THR A 161 -7.09 6.89 -23.42
CA THR A 161 -5.62 6.91 -23.49
C THR A 161 -5.03 5.56 -23.91
N PHE A 162 -5.64 4.47 -23.47
CA PHE A 162 -5.15 3.11 -23.74
C PHE A 162 -5.91 2.38 -24.84
N GLY A 163 -6.95 2.98 -25.42
CA GLY A 163 -7.76 2.37 -26.48
C GLY A 163 -8.55 1.14 -26.00
N VAL A 164 -9.00 1.14 -24.75
CA VAL A 164 -9.73 0.03 -24.12
C VAL A 164 -11.10 0.50 -23.62
N SER A 165 -11.97 -0.43 -23.24
CA SER A 165 -13.28 -0.16 -22.63
C SER A 165 -13.44 -0.79 -21.24
N ALA A 166 -12.35 -1.31 -20.68
CA ALA A 166 -12.36 -2.10 -19.46
C ALA A 166 -12.46 -1.25 -18.17
N PHE A 167 -12.11 0.03 -18.21
CA PHE A 167 -12.23 0.90 -17.05
C PHE A 167 -13.66 1.41 -16.92
N THR A 168 -14.31 1.15 -15.79
CA THR A 168 -15.67 1.61 -15.49
C THR A 168 -15.68 2.50 -14.26
N ALA A 169 -16.67 3.40 -14.20
CA ALA A 169 -16.92 4.17 -12.98
C ALA A 169 -17.27 3.23 -11.83
N GLY A 170 -16.76 3.50 -10.63
CA GLY A 170 -16.97 2.65 -9.46
C GLY A 170 -16.02 1.46 -9.39
N LEU A 171 -15.18 1.22 -10.40
CA LEU A 171 -14.14 0.19 -10.34
C LEU A 171 -13.15 0.53 -9.21
N VAL A 172 -13.07 -0.34 -8.21
CA VAL A 172 -12.12 -0.20 -7.10
C VAL A 172 -10.72 -0.53 -7.60
N ILE A 173 -9.81 0.44 -7.53
CA ILE A 173 -8.41 0.25 -7.96
C ILE A 173 -7.53 -0.16 -6.78
N GLY A 174 -7.92 0.18 -5.56
CA GLY A 174 -7.16 -0.16 -4.38
C GLY A 174 -7.67 0.53 -3.12
N TYR A 175 -6.78 0.54 -2.13
CA TYR A 175 -7.06 0.96 -0.77
C TYR A 175 -6.02 1.98 -0.33
N GLY A 176 -6.48 3.15 0.11
CA GLY A 176 -5.64 4.21 0.67
C GLY A 176 -5.58 4.13 2.20
N ASN A 177 -4.40 4.29 2.78
CA ASN A 177 -4.21 4.36 4.23
C ASN A 177 -3.27 5.51 4.62
N PRO A 178 -3.82 6.71 4.93
CA PRO A 178 -3.02 7.86 5.36
C PRO A 178 -2.54 7.71 6.80
N MET A 179 -1.24 7.93 7.01
CA MET A 179 -0.53 7.85 8.29
C MET A 179 0.13 9.20 8.56
N ILE A 180 -0.61 10.08 9.25
CA ILE A 180 -0.15 11.44 9.59
C ILE A 180 0.81 11.36 10.78
N ARG A 181 1.94 12.07 10.70
CA ARG A 181 2.86 12.25 11.84
C ARG A 181 2.27 13.31 12.76
N LYS A 182 2.11 12.96 14.03
CA LYS A 182 1.74 13.87 15.11
C LYS A 182 2.93 14.74 15.52
#